data_AF-F7S5E7-F1
#
_entry.id   AF-F7S5E7-F1
#
_cell.length_a   1.000
_cell.length_b   1.000
_cell.length_c   1.000
_cell.angle_alpha   90.00
_cell.angle_beta   90.00
_cell.angle_gamma   90.00
#
_symmetry.space_group_name_H-M   'P 1'
#
loop_
_entity.id
_entity.type
_entity.pdbx_description
1 polymer ?
#
loop_
_entity_poly.entity_id
_entity_poly.type
_entity_poly.pdbx_seq_one_letter_code
_entity_poly.pdbx_strand_id
1 'polypeptide(L)' 'MKNRGVEDILLAVVDGLKGGPEAITAVFPETIVQTCIVHLLRNSMDFVSYKDRKAVETALKDLPGRRCQGRRG' A
#
# COMPACT_ATOMS: atom_id res chain seq x y z
N MET A 1 17.82 7.76 4.66
CA MET A 1 17.70 8.23 3.25
C MET A 1 18.38 9.57 3.07
N LYS A 2 18.04 10.58 3.88
CA LYS A 2 18.70 11.90 3.84
C LYS A 2 20.23 11.83 4.01
N ASN A 3 20.73 11.09 5.01
CA ASN A 3 22.18 10.86 5.19
C ASN A 3 22.85 10.02 4.07
N ARG A 4 22.06 9.48 3.12
CA ARG A 4 22.56 8.77 1.94
C ARG A 4 22.44 9.61 0.66
N GLY A 5 22.12 10.91 0.78
CA GLY A 5 22.03 11.85 -0.35
C GLY A 5 20.68 11.89 -1.06
N VAL A 6 19.61 11.32 -0.49
CA VAL A 6 18.27 11.50 -1.06
C VAL A 6 17.79 12.92 -0.74
N GLU A 7 17.60 13.71 -1.78
CA GLU A 7 17.20 15.12 -1.67
C GLU A 7 15.69 15.27 -1.50
N ASP A 8 14.90 14.57 -2.32
CA ASP A 8 13.45 14.69 -2.33
C ASP A 8 12.74 13.36 -2.61
N ILE A 9 11.51 13.25 -2.09
CA ILE A 9 10.60 12.12 -2.30
C ILE A 9 9.24 12.71 -2.67
N LEU A 10 8.81 12.53 -3.92
CA LEU A 10 7.52 13.05 -4.37
C LEU A 10 6.33 12.24 -3.83
N LEU A 11 6.53 10.93 -3.64
CA LEU A 11 5.49 10.00 -3.18
C LEU A 11 6.09 8.95 -2.26
N ALA A 12 5.54 8.84 -1.05
CA ALA A 12 5.83 7.75 -0.13
C ALA A 12 4.59 6.91 0.10
N VAL A 13 4.73 5.59 -0.01
CA VAL A 13 3.65 4.63 0.23
C VAL A 13 3.92 3.90 1.53
N VAL A 14 3.03 4.03 2.51
CA VAL A 14 3.21 3.51 3.88
C VAL A 14 2.10 2.53 4.27
N ASP A 15 2.38 1.62 5.19
CA ASP A 15 1.45 0.57 5.62
C ASP A 15 0.36 1.05 6.62
N GLY A 16 0.09 2.35 6.70
CA GLY A 16 -0.88 2.89 7.66
C GLY A 16 -0.47 2.75 9.14
N LEU A 17 0.79 2.45 9.42
CA LEU A 17 1.33 2.40 10.77
C LEU A 17 1.28 3.79 11.42
N LYS A 18 0.88 3.82 12.70
CA LYS A 18 0.84 5.05 13.50
C LYS A 18 2.26 5.65 13.60
N GLY A 19 2.40 6.93 13.31
CA GLY A 19 3.71 7.60 13.32
C GLY A 19 4.48 7.50 11.99
N GLY A 20 4.03 6.67 11.05
CA GLY A 20 4.67 6.51 9.74
C GLY A 20 4.59 7.80 8.90
N PRO A 21 3.39 8.32 8.61
CA PRO A 21 3.24 9.59 7.89
C PRO A 21 3.95 10.77 8.56
N GLU A 22 3.89 10.85 9.89
CA GLU A 22 4.50 11.91 10.68
C GLU A 22 6.04 11.86 10.60
N ALA A 23 6.64 10.67 10.61
CA ALA A 23 8.08 10.52 10.48
C ALA A 23 8.59 10.90 9.08
N ILE A 24 7.80 10.64 8.03
CA ILE A 24 8.19 10.98 6.65
C ILE A 24 8.07 12.48 6.43
N THR A 25 6.94 13.07 6.79
CA THR A 25 6.70 14.52 6.65
C THR A 25 7.63 15.37 7.50
N ALA A 26 8.13 14.84 8.63
CA ALA A 26 9.16 15.52 9.42
C ALA A 26 10.53 15.62 8.71
N VAL A 27 10.86 14.68 7.82
CA VAL A 27 12.15 14.63 7.11
C VAL A 27 12.05 15.25 5.70
N PHE A 28 10.89 15.03 5.05
CA PHE A 28 10.55 15.46 3.70
C PHE A 28 9.12 16.06 3.70
N PRO A 29 8.98 17.38 3.95
CA PRO A 29 7.68 18.03 4.14
C PRO A 29 6.81 18.08 2.87
N GLU A 30 7.43 18.11 1.70
CA GLU A 30 6.74 18.17 0.39
C GLU A 30 6.28 16.78 -0.11
N THR A 31 6.61 15.71 0.62
CA THR A 31 6.26 14.35 0.20
C THR A 31 4.78 14.07 0.35
N ILE A 32 4.15 13.62 -0.73
CA ILE A 32 2.80 13.07 -0.67
C ILE A 32 2.86 11.69 -0.02
N VAL A 33 2.20 11.51 1.11
CA VAL A 33 2.12 10.21 1.79
C VAL A 33 0.80 9.53 1.45
N GLN A 34 0.87 8.33 0.87
CA GLN A 34 -0.30 7.50 0.57
C GLN A 34 -0.25 6.18 1.35
N THR A 35 -1.42 5.66 1.71
CA THR A 35 -1.50 4.33 2.35
C THR A 35 -1.38 3.24 1.30
N CYS A 36 -0.60 2.20 1.59
CA CYS A 36 -0.34 1.10 0.69
C CYS A 36 -1.57 0.22 0.51
N ILE A 37 -2.21 0.34 -0.65
CA ILE A 37 -3.36 -0.50 -1.00
C ILE A 37 -3.03 -2.00 -1.01
N VAL A 38 -1.78 -2.38 -1.31
CA VAL A 38 -1.36 -3.79 -1.32
C VAL A 38 -1.34 -4.36 0.10
N HIS A 39 -0.77 -3.64 1.06
CA HIS A 39 -0.77 -4.11 2.44
C HIS A 39 -2.18 -4.06 3.04
N LEU A 40 -2.97 -3.04 2.72
CA LEU A 40 -4.39 -2.98 3.11
C LEU A 40 -5.17 -4.20 2.61
N LEU A 41 -5.01 -4.56 1.33
CA LEU A 41 -5.66 -5.74 0.75
C LEU A 41 -5.18 -7.04 1.38
N ARG A 42 -3.87 -7.20 1.60
CA ARG A 42 -3.32 -8.40 2.25
C ARG A 42 -3.87 -8.57 3.66
N ASN A 43 -3.81 -7.51 4.47
CA ASN A 43 -4.37 -7.50 5.82
C ASN A 43 -5.88 -7.81 5.80
N SER A 44 -6.63 -7.27 4.82
CA SER A 44 -8.06 -7.55 4.68
C SER A 44 -8.34 -9.02 4.34
N MET A 45 -7.50 -9.65 3.51
CA MET A 45 -7.64 -11.05 3.09
C MET A 45 -7.36 -12.07 4.21
N ASP A 46 -6.71 -11.65 5.29
CA ASP A 46 -6.51 -12.49 6.48
C ASP A 46 -7.79 -12.70 7.29
N PHE A 47 -8.78 -11.81 7.15
CA PHE A 47 -10.10 -11.94 7.76
C PHE A 47 -11.08 -12.77 6.91
N VAL A 48 -10.71 -13.14 5.68
CA VAL A 48 -11.55 -13.89 4.75
C VAL A 48 -11.34 -15.39 4.96
N SER A 49 -12.44 -16.13 5.12
CA SER A 49 -12.42 -17.59 5.21
C SER A 49 -11.72 -18.21 3.99
N TYR A 50 -10.98 -19.30 4.17
CA TYR A 50 -10.24 -19.93 3.06
C TYR A 50 -11.15 -20.30 1.88
N LYS A 51 -12.41 -20.68 2.16
CA LYS A 51 -13.40 -21.03 1.13
C LYS A 51 -13.80 -19.84 0.26
N ASP A 52 -13.82 -18.64 0.83
CA ASP A 52 -14.31 -17.43 0.16
C ASP A 52 -13.19 -16.60 -0.47
N ARG A 53 -11.92 -16.89 -0.16
CA ARG A 53 -10.75 -16.14 -0.66
C ARG A 53 -10.75 -15.96 -2.18
N LYS A 54 -11.07 -17.03 -2.93
CA LYS A 54 -11.06 -16.99 -4.41
C LYS A 54 -12.19 -16.13 -4.98
N ALA A 55 -13.35 -16.15 -4.33
CA ALA A 55 -14.48 -15.30 -4.71
C ALA A 55 -14.18 -13.82 -4.45
N VAL A 56 -13.63 -13.51 -3.27
CA VAL A 56 -13.22 -12.15 -2.90
C VAL A 56 -12.11 -11.63 -3.82
N GLU A 57 -11.11 -12.45 -4.15
CA GLU A 57 -10.04 -12.05 -5.07
C GLU A 57 -10.58 -11.70 -6.47
N THR A 58 -11.54 -12.49 -6.97
CA THR A 58 -12.17 -12.24 -8.27
C THR A 58 -12.93 -10.91 -8.25
N ALA A 59 -13.77 -10.70 -7.23
CA ALA A 59 -14.50 -9.45 -7.07
C ALA A 59 -13.56 -8.22 -6.93
N LEU A 60 -12.42 -8.38 -6.26
CA LEU A 60 -11.43 -7.31 -6.11
C LEU A 60 -10.74 -6.96 -7.44
N LYS A 61 -10.51 -7.95 -8.32
CA LYS A 61 -9.92 -7.72 -9.65
C LYS A 61 -10.88 -7.00 -10.60
N ASP A 62 -12.18 -7.25 -10.46
CA ASP A 62 -13.21 -6.66 -11.31
C ASP A 62 -13.57 -5.20 -10.92
N LEU A 63 -12.99 -4.69 -9.83
CA LEU A 63 -13.18 -3.30 -9.44
C LEU A 63 -12.63 -2.34 -10.51
N PRO A 64 -13.46 -1.42 -11.04
CA PRO A 64 -13.05 -0.51 -12.10
C PRO A 64 -11.86 0.35 -11.65
N GLY A 65 -10.85 0.47 -12.51
CA GLY A 65 -9.60 1.19 -12.22
C GLY A 65 -8.51 0.35 -11.56
N ARG A 66 -8.76 -0.91 -11.16
CA ARG A 66 -7.69 -1.83 -10.72
C ARG A 66 -7.06 -2.56 -11.91
N ARG A 67 -5.81 -2.23 -12.24
CA ARG A 67 -4.98 -3.05 -13.14
C ARG A 67 -4.08 -3.97 -12.32
N CYS A 68 -4.69 -4.88 -11.56
CA CYS A 68 -3.94 -5.87 -10.80
C CYS A 68 -3.48 -6.99 -11.74
N GLN A 69 -2.37 -6.79 -12.45
CA GLN A 69 -1.66 -7.91 -13.09
C GLN A 69 -1.08 -8.75 -11.95
N GLY A 70 -1.82 -9.79 -11.56
CA GLY A 70 -1.37 -10.76 -10.57
C GLY A 70 0.00 -11.30 -10.97
N ARG A 71 0.91 -11.34 -10.00
CA ARG A 71 2.20 -12.02 -10.15
C ARG A 71 1.88 -13.49 -10.45
N ARG A 72 2.07 -13.92 -11.69
CA ARG A 72 2.11 -15.34 -12.05
C ARG A 72 3.29 -15.94 -11.29
N GLY A 73 2.99 -16.72 -10.26
CA GLY A 73 3.91 -17.56 -9.52
C GLY A 73 3.28 -18.93 -9.42
#